data_AF-A0A946I3R6-F1
#
_entry.id   AF-A0A946I3R6-F1
#
_cell.length_a   1.000
_cell.length_b   1.000
_cell.length_c   1.000
_cell.angle_alpha   90.00
_cell.angle_beta   90.00
_cell.angle_gamma   90.00
#
_symmetry.space_group_name_H-M   'P 1'
#
loop_
_entity.id
_entity.type
_entity.pdbx_description
1 polymer ?
#
loop_
_entity_poly.entity_id
_entity_poly.type
_entity_poly.pdbx_seq_one_letter_code
_entity_poly.pdbx_strand_id
1 'polypeptide(L)'
;MLPPWATAVLSVGAFVSFALLLALIRMRSEGKLTVETREIAAAVVAVGIGLFLFGEFDEIAYGDFRLVRKISAEANIPVGDRIANKPTTLEYEPISQQARKGSTDAIEEYLQGGVEALSFDLGKKNYYVSDVVRQYIERLTEGPYLKYVVFYEPGGQMKALVDARAIAAQFRMRDTKLTPRSLTNWITKPDLVRLKGLPGYVEPVDVKSTTREALAKMLQFDADFVPVVDEHGRFIGVSKGSQLIGRLVSALAAAEGR
;
A
#
# COMPACT_ATOMS: atom_id res chain seq x y z
N MET A 1 -1.65 -14.15 30.55
CA MET A 1 -1.82 -13.23 29.41
C MET A 1 -1.42 -11.85 29.89
N LEU A 2 -0.36 -11.26 29.34
CA LEU A 2 0.03 -9.89 29.69
C LEU A 2 -0.98 -8.91 29.07
N PRO A 3 -1.35 -7.84 29.79
CA PRO A 3 -2.23 -6.84 29.22
C PRO A 3 -1.55 -6.12 28.05
N PRO A 4 -2.33 -5.61 27.06
CA PRO A 4 -1.78 -5.04 25.82
C PRO A 4 -0.75 -3.91 26.07
N TRP A 5 -0.99 -3.08 27.08
CA TRP A 5 -0.07 -2.01 27.49
C TRP A 5 1.27 -2.53 28.03
N ALA A 6 1.30 -3.70 28.67
CA ALA A 6 2.54 -4.29 29.17
C ALA A 6 3.43 -4.81 28.03
N THR A 7 2.82 -5.29 26.94
CA THR A 7 3.58 -5.70 25.74
C THR A 7 4.21 -4.50 25.02
N ALA A 8 3.52 -3.36 24.98
CA ALA A 8 4.02 -2.11 24.40
C ALA A 8 5.17 -1.50 25.24
N VAL A 9 5.05 -1.51 26.57
CA VAL A 9 6.12 -1.05 27.47
C VAL A 9 7.36 -1.94 27.36
N LEU A 10 7.17 -3.26 27.23
CA LEU A 10 8.28 -4.20 27.04
C LEU A 10 8.99 -4.03 25.70
N SER A 11 8.28 -3.73 24.61
CA SER A 11 8.88 -3.50 23.29
C SER A 11 9.57 -2.14 23.18
N VAL A 12 9.04 -1.09 23.82
CA VAL A 12 9.74 0.21 23.95
C VAL A 12 11.00 0.05 24.82
N GLY A 13 10.89 -0.64 25.95
CA GLY A 13 12.04 -0.93 26.82
C GLY A 13 13.12 -1.74 26.10
N ALA A 14 12.73 -2.76 25.33
CA ALA A 14 13.66 -3.56 24.53
C ALA A 14 14.34 -2.74 23.43
N PHE A 15 13.62 -1.84 22.76
CA PHE A 15 14.17 -0.97 21.72
C PHE A 15 15.15 0.06 22.29
N VAL A 16 14.79 0.73 23.39
CA VAL A 16 15.67 1.68 24.09
C VAL A 16 16.91 0.96 24.63
N SER A 17 16.74 -0.25 25.18
CA SER A 17 17.86 -1.08 25.62
C SER A 17 18.76 -1.48 24.46
N PHE A 18 18.20 -1.84 23.30
CA PHE A 18 18.95 -2.18 22.10
C PHE A 18 19.73 -0.98 21.55
N ALA A 19 19.11 0.21 21.51
CA ALA A 19 19.77 1.45 21.13
C ALA A 19 20.92 1.84 22.09
N LEU A 20 20.71 1.68 23.40
CA LEU A 20 21.74 1.86 24.43
C LEU A 20 22.87 0.83 24.28
N LEU A 21 22.55 -0.42 23.95
CA LEU A 21 23.54 -1.47 23.71
C LEU A 21 24.39 -1.17 22.48
N LEU A 22 23.79 -0.68 21.39
CA LEU A 22 24.51 -0.22 20.20
C LEU A 22 25.42 0.98 20.50
N ALA A 23 24.96 1.92 21.32
CA ALA A 23 25.77 3.07 21.76
C ALA A 23 26.96 2.64 22.64
N LEU A 24 26.75 1.68 23.56
CA LEU A 24 27.81 1.11 24.40
C LEU A 24 28.83 0.29 23.59
N ILE A 25 28.37 -0.51 22.63
CA ILE A 25 29.24 -1.25 21.71
C ILE A 25 30.07 -0.26 20.88
N ARG A 26 29.48 0.84 20.42
CA ARG A 26 30.20 1.91 19.71
C ARG A 26 31.29 2.54 20.58
N MET A 27 31.02 2.84 21.84
CA MET A 27 32.02 3.39 22.76
C MET A 27 33.18 2.43 23.02
N ARG A 28 32.91 1.11 23.02
CA ARG A 28 33.94 0.08 23.27
C ARG A 28 34.71 -0.36 22.02
N SER A 29 34.22 -0.04 20.82
CA SER A 29 34.73 -0.53 19.53
C SER A 29 35.65 0.46 18.77
N GLU A 30 36.09 1.55 19.40
CA GLU A 30 37.02 2.55 18.79
C GLU A 30 36.64 2.98 17.36
N GLY A 31 35.34 3.16 17.07
CA GLY A 31 34.90 3.76 15.81
C GLY A 31 34.99 2.91 14.54
N LYS A 32 35.19 1.58 14.63
CA LYS A 32 35.20 0.69 13.43
C LYS A 32 33.84 0.48 12.76
N LEU A 33 32.74 0.86 13.42
CA LEU A 33 31.39 0.83 12.84
C LEU A 33 30.98 2.26 12.46
N THR A 34 31.03 2.57 11.16
CA THR A 34 30.55 3.84 10.59
C THR A 34 29.04 3.79 10.38
N VAL A 35 28.28 3.76 11.48
CA VAL A 35 26.85 4.07 11.41
C VAL A 35 26.75 5.59 11.33
N GLU A 36 26.33 6.10 10.17
CA GLU A 36 26.20 7.54 9.99
C GLU A 36 25.06 8.07 10.88
N THR A 37 25.26 9.25 11.48
CA THR A 37 24.26 9.91 12.34
C THR A 37 22.89 10.06 11.66
N ARG A 38 22.88 10.10 10.31
CA ARG A 38 21.66 10.14 9.48
C ARG A 38 20.85 8.84 9.55
N GLU A 39 21.51 7.68 9.66
CA GLU A 39 20.84 6.37 9.73
C GLU A 39 20.18 6.17 11.09
N ILE A 40 20.81 6.65 12.15
CA ILE A 40 20.22 6.67 13.51
C ILE A 40 19.03 7.63 13.56
N ALA A 41 19.15 8.82 12.94
CA ALA A 41 18.06 9.79 12.87
C ALA A 41 16.86 9.25 12.06
N ALA A 42 17.11 8.60 10.92
CA ALA A 42 16.07 7.98 10.11
C ALA A 42 15.34 6.85 10.87
N ALA A 43 16.08 6.03 11.63
CA ALA A 43 15.50 4.99 12.47
C ALA A 43 14.64 5.58 13.61
N VAL A 44 15.10 6.65 14.26
CA VAL A 44 14.33 7.35 15.31
C VAL A 44 13.07 8.00 14.74
N VAL A 45 13.12 8.58 13.54
CA VAL A 45 11.96 9.18 12.87
C VAL A 45 10.96 8.11 12.44
N ALA A 46 11.41 7.01 11.83
CA ALA A 46 10.54 5.92 11.42
C ALA A 46 9.84 5.26 12.63
N VAL A 47 10.57 5.09 13.73
CA VAL A 47 10.01 4.59 15.00
C VAL A 47 9.10 5.62 15.64
N GLY A 48 9.42 6.92 15.59
CA GLY A 48 8.55 7.99 16.08
C GLY A 48 7.23 8.08 15.31
N ILE A 49 7.27 7.94 13.99
CA ILE A 49 6.08 7.89 13.12
C ILE A 49 5.27 6.63 13.44
N GLY A 50 5.92 5.47 13.56
CA GLY A 50 5.25 4.23 13.97
C GLY A 50 4.60 4.35 15.35
N LEU A 51 5.31 4.89 16.35
CA LEU A 51 4.78 5.08 17.71
C LEU A 51 3.68 6.13 17.77
N PHE A 52 3.71 7.16 16.92
CA PHE A 52 2.62 8.14 16.80
C PHE A 52 1.37 7.52 16.13
N LEU A 53 1.57 6.63 15.16
CA LEU A 53 0.48 5.96 14.46
C LEU A 53 -0.15 4.82 15.28
N PHE A 54 0.63 4.15 16.15
CA PHE A 54 0.22 2.93 16.86
C PHE A 54 0.19 3.04 18.41
N GLY A 55 0.68 4.11 19.02
CA GLY A 55 0.86 4.25 20.47
C GLY A 55 0.00 5.32 21.16
N GLU A 56 -0.30 5.09 22.44
CA GLU A 56 -1.20 5.88 23.31
C GLU A 56 -0.45 7.01 24.05
N PHE A 57 0.33 7.83 23.34
CA PHE A 57 1.09 8.93 23.96
C PHE A 57 0.47 10.30 23.67
N ASP A 58 0.33 11.13 24.71
CA ASP A 58 -0.38 12.42 24.66
C ASP A 58 0.52 13.63 24.33
N GLU A 59 1.85 13.53 24.50
CA GLU A 59 2.78 14.61 24.15
C GLU A 59 4.18 14.08 23.77
N ILE A 60 4.77 14.61 22.68
CA ILE A 60 6.19 14.43 22.32
C ILE A 60 6.82 15.83 22.21
N ALA A 61 7.85 16.09 23.01
CA ALA A 61 8.57 17.36 23.00
C ALA A 61 10.08 17.15 22.77
N TYR A 62 10.66 17.91 21.84
CA TYR A 62 12.11 17.97 21.60
C TYR A 62 12.53 19.39 21.21
N GLY A 63 13.27 20.08 22.08
CA GLY A 63 13.63 21.49 21.89
C GLY A 63 12.39 22.38 21.81
N ASP A 64 12.32 23.24 20.79
CA ASP A 64 11.16 24.09 20.51
C ASP A 64 9.99 23.33 19.83
N PHE A 65 10.18 22.06 19.50
CA PHE A 65 9.17 21.25 18.84
C PHE A 65 8.28 20.57 19.89
N ARG A 66 6.97 20.86 19.87
CA ARG A 66 5.96 20.27 20.77
C ARG A 66 4.78 19.71 19.98
N LEU A 67 4.54 18.42 20.11
CA LEU A 67 3.38 17.72 19.56
C LEU A 67 2.47 17.31 20.74
N VAL A 68 1.26 17.87 20.84
CA VAL A 68 0.32 17.62 21.97
C VAL A 68 -1.05 17.17 21.45
N ARG A 69 -1.60 16.08 22.00
CA ARG A 69 -2.97 15.62 21.73
C ARG A 69 -3.93 16.21 22.80
N LYS A 70 -4.43 17.43 22.60
CA LYS A 70 -5.50 17.96 23.47
C LYS A 70 -6.85 17.30 23.14
N ILE A 71 -7.22 16.29 23.91
CA ILE A 71 -8.54 15.66 23.89
C ILE A 71 -9.54 16.57 24.61
N SER A 72 -10.44 17.23 23.88
CA SER A 72 -11.65 17.84 24.44
C SER A 72 -12.84 17.65 23.50
N ALA A 73 -13.90 17.07 24.05
CA ALA A 73 -14.94 16.25 23.43
C ALA A 73 -15.82 16.88 22.32
N GLU A 74 -15.71 18.17 22.00
CA GLU A 74 -16.52 18.74 20.90
C GLU A 74 -15.83 19.81 20.05
N ALA A 75 -14.52 20.05 20.25
CA ALA A 75 -13.87 21.19 19.60
C ALA A 75 -12.43 20.98 19.12
N ASN A 76 -11.86 19.77 19.18
CA ASN A 76 -10.40 19.64 19.21
C ASN A 76 -9.80 18.40 18.54
N ILE A 77 -10.19 18.14 17.28
CA ILE A 77 -9.39 17.28 16.41
C ILE A 77 -8.26 18.18 15.83
N PRO A 78 -6.97 17.78 15.83
CA PRO A 78 -5.93 18.48 15.07
C PRO A 78 -6.42 18.74 13.65
N VAL A 79 -6.15 19.90 13.07
CA VAL A 79 -6.62 20.25 11.72
C VAL A 79 -6.35 19.11 10.72
N GLY A 80 -5.16 18.53 10.78
CA GLY A 80 -4.77 17.36 9.99
C GLY A 80 -5.67 16.14 10.21
N ASP A 81 -6.00 15.81 11.46
CA ASP A 81 -6.94 14.73 11.78
C ASP A 81 -8.39 15.08 11.42
N ARG A 82 -8.80 16.37 11.42
CA ARG A 82 -10.14 16.76 10.95
C ARG A 82 -10.27 16.48 9.48
N ILE A 83 -9.26 16.86 8.71
CA ILE A 83 -9.27 16.71 7.27
C ILE A 83 -9.04 15.24 6.89
N ALA A 84 -8.11 14.56 7.54
CA ALA A 84 -7.78 13.17 7.27
C ALA A 84 -8.92 12.22 7.66
N ASN A 85 -9.73 12.55 8.67
CA ASN A 85 -10.87 11.74 9.13
C ASN A 85 -12.23 12.27 8.69
N LYS A 86 -12.31 13.42 7.99
CA LYS A 86 -13.58 13.87 7.43
C LYS A 86 -13.99 12.91 6.31
N PRO A 87 -15.20 12.34 6.33
CA PRO A 87 -15.72 11.60 5.20
C PRO A 87 -15.80 12.57 4.03
N THR A 88 -14.81 12.47 3.16
CA THR A 88 -14.71 13.24 1.93
C THR A 88 -14.50 12.19 0.86
N THR A 89 -15.26 12.26 -0.22
CA THR A 89 -15.06 11.39 -1.38
C THR A 89 -13.57 11.30 -1.70
N LEU A 90 -13.03 10.09 -1.61
CA LEU A 90 -11.63 9.84 -1.86
C LEU A 90 -11.33 10.30 -3.30
N GLU A 91 -10.28 11.08 -3.48
CA GLU A 91 -9.85 11.44 -4.83
C GLU A 91 -9.18 10.23 -5.46
N TYR A 92 -9.59 9.92 -6.70
CA TYR A 92 -9.05 8.82 -7.47
C TYR A 92 -8.92 9.23 -8.93
N GLU A 93 -7.94 8.65 -9.61
CA GLU A 93 -7.85 8.67 -11.05
C GLU A 93 -8.68 7.51 -11.60
N PRO A 94 -9.72 7.78 -12.42
CA PRO A 94 -10.47 6.71 -13.05
C PRO A 94 -9.56 5.94 -14.02
N ILE A 95 -9.77 4.62 -14.11
CA ILE A 95 -9.10 3.83 -15.14
C ILE A 95 -9.85 4.01 -16.46
N SER A 96 -9.18 4.62 -17.43
CA SER A 96 -9.80 4.97 -18.71
C SER A 96 -10.28 3.74 -19.48
N GLN A 97 -9.47 2.68 -19.47
CA GLN A 97 -9.79 1.44 -20.16
C GLN A 97 -9.40 0.21 -19.33
N GLN A 98 -10.40 -0.59 -19.00
CA GLN A 98 -10.25 -1.88 -18.36
C GLN A 98 -10.74 -2.97 -19.30
N ALA A 99 -9.96 -4.04 -19.42
CA ALA A 99 -10.35 -5.23 -20.17
C ALA A 99 -10.38 -6.46 -19.27
N ARG A 100 -11.29 -7.39 -19.56
CA ARG A 100 -11.26 -8.74 -18.98
C ARG A 100 -10.45 -9.64 -19.89
N LYS A 101 -9.59 -10.49 -19.31
CA LYS A 101 -8.78 -11.43 -20.09
C LYS A 101 -9.70 -12.24 -21.02
N GLY A 102 -9.42 -12.22 -22.32
CA GLY A 102 -10.11 -12.95 -23.38
C GLY A 102 -9.22 -13.99 -24.08
N SER A 103 -9.53 -14.31 -25.34
CA SER A 103 -8.65 -15.13 -26.21
C SER A 103 -7.38 -14.37 -26.61
N THR A 104 -6.39 -15.04 -27.18
CA THR A 104 -5.16 -14.38 -27.66
C THR A 104 -5.41 -13.32 -28.73
N ASP A 105 -6.51 -13.42 -29.47
CA ASP A 105 -6.82 -12.53 -30.60
C ASP A 105 -7.15 -11.10 -30.14
N ALA A 106 -7.64 -10.94 -28.91
CA ALA A 106 -7.95 -9.64 -28.32
C ALA A 106 -6.70 -8.86 -27.88
N ILE A 107 -5.49 -9.45 -27.92
CA ILE A 107 -4.27 -8.77 -27.47
C ILE A 107 -3.98 -7.54 -28.33
N GLU A 108 -4.12 -7.63 -29.66
CA GLU A 108 -3.87 -6.49 -30.56
C GLU A 108 -4.87 -5.36 -30.33
N GLU A 109 -6.14 -5.72 -30.14
CA GLU A 109 -7.19 -4.76 -29.81
C GLU A 109 -6.87 -4.02 -28.51
N TYR A 110 -6.37 -4.74 -27.49
CA TYR A 110 -6.05 -4.14 -26.19
C TYR A 110 -4.80 -3.27 -26.21
N LEU A 111 -3.83 -3.60 -27.07
CA LEU A 111 -2.67 -2.75 -27.34
C LEU A 111 -3.10 -1.43 -28.00
N GLN A 112 -3.94 -1.51 -29.04
CA GLN A 112 -4.42 -0.34 -29.76
C GLN A 112 -5.36 0.53 -28.91
N GLY A 113 -6.20 -0.11 -28.10
CA GLY A 113 -7.07 0.57 -27.14
C GLY A 113 -6.30 1.25 -26.01
N GLY A 114 -5.09 0.78 -25.69
CA GLY A 114 -4.34 1.31 -24.56
C GLY A 114 -4.96 0.88 -23.22
N VAL A 115 -5.25 -0.41 -23.08
CA VAL A 115 -5.80 -0.98 -21.85
C VAL A 115 -4.87 -0.75 -20.67
N GLU A 116 -5.37 -0.09 -19.63
CA GLU A 116 -4.61 0.25 -18.43
C GLU A 116 -4.69 -0.82 -17.34
N ALA A 117 -5.79 -1.58 -17.32
CA ALA A 117 -6.04 -2.63 -16.34
C ALA A 117 -6.55 -3.91 -17.00
N LEU A 118 -5.86 -5.03 -16.76
CA LEU A 118 -6.27 -6.37 -17.20
C LEU A 118 -6.87 -7.15 -16.02
N SER A 119 -8.10 -7.63 -16.18
CA SER A 119 -8.83 -8.28 -15.09
C SER A 119 -8.94 -9.80 -15.22
N PHE A 120 -8.90 -10.45 -14.04
CA PHE A 120 -9.02 -11.89 -13.84
C PHE A 120 -10.06 -12.18 -12.76
N ASP A 121 -10.93 -13.16 -13.01
CA ASP A 121 -11.90 -13.66 -12.05
C ASP A 121 -11.33 -14.86 -11.30
N LEU A 122 -11.23 -14.75 -9.99
CA LEU A 122 -10.75 -15.81 -9.11
C LEU A 122 -11.73 -16.99 -9.11
N GLY A 123 -11.20 -18.21 -9.11
CA GLY A 123 -11.99 -19.44 -8.98
C GLY A 123 -12.62 -19.96 -10.27
N LYS A 124 -12.43 -19.30 -11.43
CA LYS A 124 -12.89 -19.83 -12.72
C LYS A 124 -12.09 -21.05 -13.16
N LYS A 125 -12.73 -22.22 -13.06
CA LYS A 125 -12.16 -23.51 -13.50
C LYS A 125 -12.06 -23.58 -15.02
N ASN A 126 -10.98 -24.18 -15.53
CA ASN A 126 -10.75 -24.46 -16.96
C ASN A 126 -10.80 -23.23 -17.90
N TYR A 127 -10.67 -22.03 -17.35
CA TYR A 127 -10.73 -20.79 -18.13
C TYR A 127 -9.34 -20.23 -18.44
N TYR A 128 -8.43 -20.28 -17.48
CA TYR A 128 -7.11 -19.71 -17.62
C TYR A 128 -6.09 -20.75 -18.12
N VAL A 129 -5.52 -20.48 -19.29
CA VAL A 129 -4.36 -21.20 -19.82
C VAL A 129 -3.10 -20.41 -19.53
N SER A 130 -2.12 -21.05 -18.88
CA SER A 130 -0.87 -20.43 -18.41
C SER A 130 -0.13 -19.64 -19.49
N ASP A 131 0.02 -20.22 -20.68
CA ASP A 131 0.73 -19.55 -21.79
C ASP A 131 -0.02 -18.34 -22.33
N VAL A 132 -1.36 -18.35 -22.26
CA VAL A 132 -2.16 -17.19 -22.65
C VAL A 132 -2.05 -16.10 -21.59
N VAL A 133 -2.07 -16.45 -20.30
CA VAL A 133 -1.85 -15.48 -19.21
C VAL A 133 -0.48 -14.81 -19.36
N ARG A 134 0.56 -15.60 -19.65
CA ARG A 134 1.91 -15.08 -19.95
C ARG A 134 1.90 -14.09 -21.10
N GLN A 135 1.34 -14.49 -22.26
CA GLN A 135 1.31 -13.64 -23.46
C GLN A 135 0.60 -12.30 -23.21
N TYR A 136 -0.53 -12.31 -22.52
CA TYR A 136 -1.23 -11.09 -22.16
C TYR A 136 -0.37 -10.15 -21.31
N ILE A 137 0.21 -10.67 -20.23
CA ILE A 137 0.99 -9.85 -19.30
C ILE A 137 2.27 -9.36 -19.98
N GLU A 138 3.00 -10.23 -20.69
CA GLU A 138 4.25 -9.84 -21.37
C GLU A 138 3.99 -8.84 -22.50
N ARG A 139 3.06 -9.12 -23.42
CA ARG A 139 2.83 -8.27 -24.59
C ARG A 139 2.22 -6.92 -24.23
N LEU A 140 1.24 -6.89 -23.33
CA LEU A 140 0.59 -5.62 -22.94
C LEU A 140 1.51 -4.74 -22.08
N THR A 141 2.52 -5.31 -21.39
CA THR A 141 3.52 -4.54 -20.64
C THR A 141 4.73 -4.10 -21.47
N GLU A 142 4.86 -4.53 -22.72
CA GLU A 142 5.82 -3.92 -23.67
C GLU A 142 5.44 -2.47 -23.98
N GLY A 143 4.14 -2.18 -24.00
CA GLY A 143 3.60 -0.83 -24.13
C GLY A 143 3.53 -0.06 -22.81
N PRO A 144 3.30 1.27 -22.86
CA PRO A 144 3.22 2.10 -21.66
C PRO A 144 1.91 1.94 -20.90
N TYR A 145 0.87 1.39 -21.55
CA TYR A 145 -0.52 1.50 -21.10
C TYR A 145 -0.87 0.56 -19.96
N LEU A 146 -0.53 -0.73 -20.04
CA LEU A 146 -0.90 -1.69 -19.00
C LEU A 146 -0.10 -1.41 -17.73
N LYS A 147 -0.81 -0.92 -16.72
CA LYS A 147 -0.27 -0.60 -15.40
C LYS A 147 -0.66 -1.69 -14.40
N TYR A 148 -1.87 -2.22 -14.51
CA TYR A 148 -2.46 -2.99 -13.42
C TYR A 148 -3.06 -4.33 -13.85
N VAL A 149 -2.94 -5.31 -12.95
CA VAL A 149 -3.72 -6.54 -12.96
C VAL A 149 -4.76 -6.47 -11.85
N VAL A 150 -6.02 -6.74 -12.19
CA VAL A 150 -7.15 -6.66 -11.25
C VAL A 150 -7.71 -8.05 -11.00
N PHE A 151 -7.85 -8.44 -9.74
CA PHE A 151 -8.48 -9.68 -9.34
C PHE A 151 -9.90 -9.43 -8.85
N TYR A 152 -10.86 -10.19 -9.36
CA TYR A 152 -12.26 -10.16 -8.94
C TYR A 152 -12.65 -11.46 -8.25
N GLU A 153 -13.43 -11.36 -7.18
CA GLU A 153 -14.07 -12.52 -6.55
C GLU A 153 -15.27 -13.02 -7.38
N PRO A 154 -15.72 -14.28 -7.15
CA PRO A 154 -17.02 -14.73 -7.61
C PRO A 154 -18.12 -13.79 -7.10
N GLY A 155 -18.81 -13.10 -8.01
CA GLY A 155 -19.76 -12.03 -7.67
C GLY A 155 -19.37 -10.65 -8.21
N GLY A 156 -18.16 -10.51 -8.77
CA GLY A 156 -17.73 -9.30 -9.46
C GLY A 156 -17.19 -8.20 -8.55
N GLN A 157 -17.00 -8.49 -7.26
CA GLN A 157 -16.32 -7.60 -6.32
C GLN A 157 -14.81 -7.63 -6.54
N MET A 158 -14.19 -6.46 -6.55
CA MET A 158 -12.73 -6.37 -6.65
C MET A 158 -12.08 -6.91 -5.38
N LYS A 159 -11.13 -7.82 -5.54
CA LYS A 159 -10.33 -8.37 -4.46
C LYS A 159 -9.02 -7.60 -4.26
N ALA A 160 -8.32 -7.34 -5.35
CA ALA A 160 -6.99 -6.74 -5.28
C ALA A 160 -6.57 -6.15 -6.63
N LEU A 161 -5.62 -5.23 -6.55
CA LEU A 161 -4.86 -4.69 -7.68
C LEU A 161 -3.39 -5.10 -7.51
N VAL A 162 -2.71 -5.34 -8.62
CA VAL A 162 -1.27 -5.66 -8.64
C VAL A 162 -0.60 -4.89 -9.77
N ASP A 163 0.66 -4.53 -9.60
CA ASP A 163 1.48 -3.96 -10.68
C ASP A 163 1.74 -5.01 -11.78
N ALA A 164 1.25 -4.73 -12.99
CA ALA A 164 1.37 -5.64 -14.13
C ALA A 164 2.82 -5.82 -14.59
N ARG A 165 3.63 -4.76 -14.54
CA ARG A 165 5.03 -4.77 -14.97
C ARG A 165 5.89 -5.53 -13.97
N ALA A 166 5.58 -5.44 -12.68
CA ALA A 166 6.25 -6.22 -11.66
C ALA A 166 6.00 -7.73 -11.85
N ILE A 167 4.78 -8.13 -12.21
CA ILE A 167 4.50 -9.52 -12.59
C ILE A 167 5.29 -9.92 -13.85
N ALA A 168 5.27 -9.09 -14.90
CA ALA A 168 5.98 -9.36 -16.15
C ALA A 168 7.50 -9.50 -15.93
N ALA A 169 8.09 -8.66 -15.07
CA ALA A 169 9.50 -8.74 -14.71
C ALA A 169 9.83 -10.07 -14.02
N GLN A 170 8.97 -10.55 -13.12
CA GLN A 170 9.14 -11.83 -12.45
C GLN A 170 9.06 -13.00 -13.44
N PHE A 171 8.14 -12.99 -14.41
CA PHE A 171 8.05 -14.06 -15.42
C PHE A 171 9.33 -14.26 -16.24
N ARG A 172 10.14 -13.20 -16.39
CA ARG A 172 11.42 -13.25 -17.11
C ARG A 172 12.58 -13.77 -16.25
N MET A 173 12.43 -13.81 -14.92
CA MET A 173 13.45 -14.32 -14.01
C MET A 173 13.47 -15.85 -13.99
N ARG A 174 14.67 -16.45 -13.96
CA ARG A 174 14.84 -17.92 -13.95
C ARG A 174 14.55 -18.56 -12.59
N ASP A 175 14.76 -17.84 -11.50
CA ASP A 175 14.66 -18.36 -10.13
C ASP A 175 13.61 -17.60 -9.31
N THR A 176 12.37 -17.57 -9.80
CA THR A 176 11.24 -16.98 -9.07
C THR A 176 10.17 -18.01 -8.77
N LYS A 177 9.49 -17.83 -7.63
CA LYS A 177 8.28 -18.57 -7.27
C LYS A 177 7.07 -18.13 -8.10
N LEU A 178 7.12 -16.93 -8.69
CA LEU A 178 6.06 -16.38 -9.54
C LEU A 178 6.33 -16.72 -11.01
N THR A 179 5.75 -17.82 -11.47
CA THR A 179 5.74 -18.24 -12.86
C THR A 179 4.33 -18.06 -13.44
N PRO A 180 4.17 -18.03 -14.78
CA PRO A 180 2.84 -18.01 -15.38
C PRO A 180 1.93 -19.16 -14.91
N ARG A 181 2.54 -20.34 -14.71
CA ARG A 181 1.82 -21.53 -14.22
C ARG A 181 1.40 -21.34 -12.77
N SER A 182 2.28 -20.85 -11.89
CA SER A 182 1.91 -20.64 -10.49
C SER A 182 0.87 -19.52 -10.34
N LEU A 183 0.98 -18.41 -11.08
CA LEU A 183 -0.06 -17.37 -11.09
C LEU A 183 -1.41 -17.93 -11.54
N THR A 184 -1.43 -18.68 -12.65
CA THR A 184 -2.65 -19.31 -13.18
C THR A 184 -3.27 -20.26 -12.16
N ASN A 185 -2.45 -21.02 -11.43
CA ASN A 185 -2.92 -21.89 -10.36
C ASN A 185 -3.53 -21.09 -9.21
N TRP A 186 -2.88 -20.01 -8.76
CA TRP A 186 -3.36 -19.17 -7.67
C TRP A 186 -4.66 -18.42 -8.03
N ILE A 187 -4.90 -18.12 -9.31
CA ILE A 187 -6.15 -17.52 -9.78
C ILE A 187 -7.26 -18.58 -9.89
N THR A 188 -6.94 -19.75 -10.48
CA THR A 188 -7.92 -20.82 -10.74
C THR A 188 -8.37 -21.52 -9.46
N LYS A 189 -7.44 -21.76 -8.54
CA LYS A 189 -7.68 -22.21 -7.18
C LYS A 189 -7.22 -21.09 -6.25
N PRO A 190 -8.14 -20.18 -5.86
CA PRO A 190 -7.80 -18.95 -5.14
C PRO A 190 -6.89 -19.20 -3.94
N ASP A 191 -5.61 -18.87 -4.08
CA ASP A 191 -4.62 -18.92 -3.01
C ASP A 191 -4.30 -17.48 -2.60
N LEU A 192 -5.16 -16.93 -1.73
CA LEU A 192 -5.07 -15.52 -1.31
C LEU A 192 -3.75 -15.23 -0.59
N VAL A 193 -3.14 -16.21 0.06
CA VAL A 193 -1.84 -16.04 0.75
C VAL A 193 -0.75 -15.80 -0.27
N ARG A 194 -0.73 -16.59 -1.36
CA ARG A 194 0.24 -16.39 -2.45
C ARG A 194 -0.04 -15.14 -3.26
N LEU A 195 -1.31 -14.82 -3.52
CA LEU A 195 -1.68 -13.60 -4.23
C LEU A 195 -1.26 -12.35 -3.46
N LYS A 196 -1.42 -12.32 -2.13
CA LYS A 196 -0.92 -11.23 -1.26
C LYS A 196 0.59 -11.03 -1.33
N GLY A 197 1.34 -12.08 -1.69
CA GLY A 197 2.79 -12.01 -1.88
C GLY A 197 3.21 -11.52 -3.27
N LEU A 198 2.27 -11.16 -4.15
CA LEU A 198 2.60 -10.58 -5.44
C LEU A 198 3.17 -9.16 -5.27
N PRO A 199 4.15 -8.76 -6.10
CA PRO A 199 4.74 -7.43 -6.01
C PRO A 199 3.70 -6.35 -6.37
N GLY A 200 3.55 -5.35 -5.49
CA GLY A 200 2.55 -4.29 -5.67
C GLY A 200 1.10 -4.75 -5.42
N TYR A 201 0.89 -5.85 -4.69
CA TYR A 201 -0.45 -6.28 -4.29
C TYR A 201 -1.05 -5.29 -3.29
N VAL A 202 -2.24 -4.78 -3.61
CA VAL A 202 -2.99 -3.88 -2.73
C VAL A 202 -4.47 -4.24 -2.74
N GLU A 203 -5.07 -4.31 -1.54
CA GLU A 203 -6.52 -4.48 -1.38
C GLU A 203 -7.26 -3.14 -1.49
N PRO A 204 -8.51 -3.13 -2.00
CA PRO A 204 -9.24 -1.89 -2.20
C PRO A 204 -9.70 -1.20 -0.92
N VAL A 205 -10.00 0.08 -1.06
CA VAL A 205 -10.75 0.91 -0.11
C VAL A 205 -12.02 1.43 -0.77
N ASP A 206 -13.06 1.67 0.02
CA ASP A 206 -14.31 2.25 -0.46
C ASP A 206 -14.10 3.72 -0.86
N VAL A 207 -14.83 4.20 -1.86
CA VAL A 207 -14.78 5.61 -2.29
C VAL A 207 -15.16 6.60 -1.17
N LYS A 208 -15.91 6.14 -0.16
CA LYS A 208 -16.26 6.90 1.05
C LYS A 208 -15.22 6.78 2.16
N SER A 209 -14.17 5.96 1.99
CA SER A 209 -13.08 5.85 2.95
C SER A 209 -12.35 7.16 3.13
N THR A 210 -11.79 7.32 4.31
CA THR A 210 -11.04 8.53 4.67
C THR A 210 -9.65 8.52 4.04
N THR A 211 -9.05 9.70 3.87
CA THR A 211 -7.64 9.82 3.43
C THR A 211 -6.71 9.04 4.35
N ARG A 212 -7.00 9.02 5.66
CA ARG A 212 -6.26 8.24 6.65
C ARG A 212 -6.35 6.74 6.37
N GLU A 213 -7.53 6.22 6.09
CA GLU A 213 -7.73 4.80 5.76
C GLU A 213 -6.98 4.41 4.48
N ALA A 214 -7.06 5.25 3.44
CA ALA A 214 -6.34 5.04 2.19
C ALA A 214 -4.82 5.01 2.39
N LEU A 215 -4.25 5.97 3.14
CA LEU A 215 -2.82 6.01 3.45
C LEU A 215 -2.38 4.85 4.36
N ALA A 216 -3.21 4.46 5.32
CA ALA A 216 -2.94 3.29 6.16
C ALA A 216 -2.91 2.00 5.31
N LYS A 217 -3.80 1.89 4.31
CA LYS A 217 -3.79 0.79 3.35
C LYS A 217 -2.51 0.76 2.52
N MET A 218 -2.08 1.91 2.01
CA MET A 218 -0.81 2.06 1.29
C MET A 218 0.38 1.59 2.12
N LEU A 219 0.45 2.02 3.39
CA LEU A 219 1.52 1.62 4.31
C LEU A 219 1.48 0.12 4.63
N GLN A 220 0.27 -0.44 4.80
CA GLN A 220 0.09 -1.88 5.08
C GLN A 220 0.65 -2.75 3.95
N PHE A 221 0.56 -2.29 2.70
CA PHE A 221 0.96 -3.05 1.52
C PHE A 221 2.27 -2.57 0.89
N ASP A 222 2.96 -1.62 1.52
CA ASP A 222 4.18 -0.99 0.99
C ASP A 222 3.99 -0.51 -0.47
N ALA A 223 2.89 0.23 -0.70
CA ALA A 223 2.48 0.66 -2.03
C ALA A 223 2.21 2.17 -2.09
N ASP A 224 2.58 2.78 -3.21
CA ASP A 224 2.37 4.22 -3.44
C ASP A 224 0.95 4.57 -3.93
N PHE A 225 0.08 3.58 -4.05
CA PHE A 225 -1.29 3.73 -4.51
C PHE A 225 -2.24 2.77 -3.81
N VAL A 226 -3.53 3.06 -3.85
CA VAL A 226 -4.59 2.17 -3.38
C VAL A 226 -5.73 2.12 -4.40
N PRO A 227 -6.23 0.92 -4.75
CA PRO A 227 -7.40 0.81 -5.60
C PRO A 227 -8.66 1.26 -4.85
N VAL A 228 -9.54 1.95 -5.56
CA VAL A 228 -10.78 2.51 -5.02
C VAL A 228 -11.96 1.78 -5.66
N VAL A 229 -12.92 1.41 -4.82
CA VAL A 229 -14.17 0.77 -5.24
C VAL A 229 -15.39 1.62 -4.89
N ASP A 230 -16.47 1.45 -5.64
CA ASP A 230 -17.77 2.01 -5.28
C ASP A 230 -18.45 1.19 -4.16
N GLU A 231 -19.64 1.64 -3.74
CA GLU A 231 -20.46 1.01 -2.70
C GLU A 231 -20.86 -0.44 -3.01
N HIS A 232 -20.73 -0.87 -4.28
CA HIS A 232 -21.01 -2.24 -4.72
C HIS A 232 -19.74 -3.09 -4.84
N GLY A 233 -18.58 -2.55 -4.42
CA GLY A 233 -17.28 -3.23 -4.52
C GLY A 233 -16.72 -3.28 -5.94
N ARG A 234 -17.23 -2.45 -6.86
CA ARG A 234 -16.73 -2.37 -8.24
C ARG A 234 -15.56 -1.40 -8.30
N PHE A 235 -14.49 -1.81 -8.97
CA PHE A 235 -13.31 -0.98 -9.18
C PHE A 235 -13.66 0.25 -10.02
N ILE A 236 -13.35 1.45 -9.50
CA ILE A 236 -13.62 2.73 -10.18
C ILE A 236 -12.35 3.51 -10.51
N GLY A 237 -11.23 3.23 -9.84
CA GLY A 237 -9.99 3.96 -10.08
C GLY A 237 -8.93 3.71 -9.02
N VAL A 238 -7.85 4.49 -9.08
CA VAL A 238 -6.71 4.38 -8.17
C VAL A 238 -6.43 5.73 -7.52
N SER A 239 -6.21 5.74 -6.21
CA SER A 239 -5.76 6.92 -5.48
C SER A 239 -4.25 6.81 -5.23
N LYS A 240 -3.50 7.89 -5.48
CA LYS A 240 -2.04 7.92 -5.32
C LYS A 240 -1.63 8.61 -4.02
N GLY A 241 -0.61 8.09 -3.36
CA GLY A 241 -0.08 8.65 -2.11
C GLY A 241 0.34 10.12 -2.26
N SER A 242 0.97 10.50 -3.37
CA SER A 242 1.37 11.89 -3.63
C SER A 242 0.18 12.86 -3.68
N GLN A 243 -0.96 12.43 -4.22
CA GLN A 243 -2.20 13.22 -4.27
C GLN A 243 -2.79 13.37 -2.88
N LEU A 244 -2.90 12.26 -2.15
CA LEU A 244 -3.43 12.26 -0.78
C LEU A 244 -2.60 13.11 0.18
N ILE A 245 -1.27 12.98 0.13
CA ILE A 245 -0.34 13.80 0.92
C ILE A 245 -0.45 15.27 0.51
N GLY A 246 -0.47 15.56 -0.79
CA GLY A 246 -0.65 16.92 -1.31
C GLY A 246 -1.90 17.58 -0.75
N ARG A 247 -3.03 16.86 -0.72
CA ARG A 247 -4.29 17.36 -0.11
C ARG A 247 -4.16 17.61 1.38
N LEU A 248 -3.52 16.73 2.13
CA LEU A 248 -3.30 16.94 3.56
C LEU A 248 -2.51 18.22 3.81
N VAL A 249 -1.43 18.42 3.05
CA VAL A 249 -0.61 19.64 3.14
C VAL A 249 -1.43 20.88 2.75
N SER A 250 -2.15 20.85 1.63
CA SER A 250 -2.99 21.97 1.19
C SER A 250 -4.07 22.32 2.21
N ALA A 251 -4.69 21.31 2.81
CA ALA A 251 -5.77 21.51 3.76
C ALA A 251 -5.26 21.97 5.13
N LEU A 252 -4.06 21.54 5.56
CA LEU A 252 -3.35 22.10 6.71
C LEU A 252 -3.02 23.57 6.50
N ALA A 253 -2.44 23.93 5.34
CA ALA A 253 -2.11 25.32 5.01
C ALA A 253 -3.36 26.23 4.97
N ALA A 254 -4.48 25.74 4.43
CA ALA A 254 -5.74 26.49 4.37
C ALA A 254 -6.38 26.75 5.76
N ALA A 255 -6.01 25.96 6.75
CA ALA A 255 -6.54 26.05 8.10
C ALA A 255 -5.63 26.84 9.06
N GLU A 256 -4.34 26.96 8.76
CA GLU A 256 -3.41 27.89 9.45
C GLU A 256 -3.58 29.35 8.99
N GLY A 257 -4.12 29.57 7.79
CA GLY A 257 -4.44 30.92 7.26
C GLY A 257 -5.74 31.54 7.77
N ARG A 258 -6.35 31.00 8.84
CA ARG A 258 -7.57 31.50 9.51
C ARG A 258 -7.29 31.75 10.98
#